data_AF-A0A9W6ZTN4-F1
#
_entry.id   AF-A0A9W6ZTN4-F1
#
_cell.length_a   1.000
_cell.length_b   1.000
_cell.length_c   1.000
_cell.angle_alpha   90.00
_cell.angle_beta   90.00
_cell.angle_gamma   90.00
#
_symmetry.space_group_name_H-M   'P 1'
#
loop_
_entity.id
_entity.type
_entity.pdbx_description
1 polymer ?
#
loop_
_entity_poly.entity_id
_entity_poly.type
_entity_poly.pdbx_seq_one_letter_code
_entity_poly.pdbx_strand_id
1 'polypeptide(L)'
;MTIQIIATIISSLITGFILTRFGYRLGVSDNKIIASLSPLLPLLLLLPLPFLLTSFTDSHHLLDYLILLLHYYSLRLGSSLQPIGLTGSIATGKSTVSTMLRSTYSQPIVDVDSIAHSILLPSHPLGAYAEVVSAFGTGILSSGPSSTIDRTALGAVIFSDASKRRVLNKITHPKIRRCMLWGMVHGKVVRGERQVWVDVPLLFESPGLRYLFGAIVLVSTTKELQRE
;
A
#
# COMPACT_ATOMS: atom_id res chain seq x y z
N MET A 1 -13.04 30.63 -10.46
CA MET A 1 -12.41 30.13 -11.71
C MET A 1 -10.89 30.28 -11.70
N THR A 2 -10.35 31.46 -11.35
CA THR A 2 -8.91 31.79 -11.37
C THR A 2 -8.05 30.99 -10.39
N ILE A 3 -8.51 30.79 -9.15
CA ILE A 3 -7.78 30.02 -8.12
C ILE A 3 -7.68 28.53 -8.48
N GLN A 4 -8.73 28.00 -9.10
CA GLN A 4 -8.81 26.60 -9.51
C GLN A 4 -7.80 26.29 -10.63
N ILE A 5 -7.70 27.19 -11.62
CA ILE A 5 -6.72 27.09 -12.71
C ILE A 5 -5.28 27.15 -12.16
N ILE A 6 -5.01 28.06 -11.23
CA ILE A 6 -3.69 28.18 -10.59
C ILE A 6 -3.34 26.91 -9.79
N ALA A 7 -4.30 26.34 -9.06
CA ALA A 7 -4.11 25.09 -8.32
C ALA A 7 -3.87 23.88 -9.27
N THR A 8 -4.56 23.81 -10.40
CA THR A 8 -4.34 22.77 -11.41
C THR A 8 -2.95 22.90 -12.04
N ILE A 9 -2.50 24.12 -12.33
CA ILE A 9 -1.17 24.40 -12.86
C ILE A 9 -0.08 24.02 -11.85
N ILE A 10 -0.24 24.39 -10.57
CA ILE A 10 0.71 24.04 -9.50
C ILE A 10 0.75 22.52 -9.28
N SER A 11 -0.40 21.85 -9.23
CA SER A 11 -0.48 20.39 -9.10
C SER A 11 0.17 19.66 -10.28
N SER A 12 -0.05 20.14 -11.51
CA SER A 12 0.56 19.60 -12.72
C SER A 12 2.07 19.85 -12.78
N LEU A 13 2.55 21.00 -12.29
CA LEU A 13 3.97 21.31 -12.17
C LEU A 13 4.67 20.45 -11.10
N ILE A 14 4.04 20.23 -9.95
CA ILE A 14 4.57 19.35 -8.89
C ILE A 14 4.62 17.90 -9.38
N THR A 15 3.55 17.46 -10.04
CA THR A 15 3.47 16.10 -10.61
C THR A 15 4.48 15.93 -11.74
N GLY A 16 4.62 16.91 -12.62
CA GLY A 16 5.66 16.95 -13.67
C GLY A 16 7.06 16.90 -13.08
N PHE A 17 7.35 17.71 -12.06
CA PHE A 17 8.65 17.73 -11.39
C PHE A 17 8.99 16.40 -10.71
N ILE A 18 8.01 15.77 -10.06
CA ILE A 18 8.14 14.42 -9.48
C ILE A 18 8.43 13.40 -10.59
N LEU A 19 7.66 13.40 -11.68
CA LEU A 19 7.83 12.49 -12.82
C LEU A 19 9.21 12.61 -13.48
N THR A 20 9.73 13.82 -13.67
CA THR A 20 11.06 14.05 -14.26
C THR A 20 12.18 13.55 -13.35
N ARG A 21 12.05 13.65 -12.03
CA ARG A 21 13.04 13.15 -11.06
C ARG A 21 13.02 11.61 -10.94
N PHE A 22 11.89 10.97 -11.24
CA PHE A 22 11.72 9.51 -11.21
C PHE A 22 11.85 8.83 -12.59
N GLY A 23 12.33 9.54 -13.62
CA GLY A 23 12.74 8.95 -14.89
C GLY A 23 11.69 8.96 -16.01
N TYR A 24 10.54 9.60 -15.83
CA TYR A 24 9.62 9.90 -16.92
C TYR A 24 10.07 11.21 -17.59
N ARG A 25 10.66 11.11 -18.79
CA ARG A 25 11.22 12.27 -19.51
C ARG A 25 10.14 13.30 -19.88
N LEU A 26 10.05 14.37 -19.11
CA LEU A 26 9.58 15.68 -19.58
C LEU A 26 10.68 16.72 -19.35
N GLY A 27 11.59 16.79 -20.33
CA GLY A 27 12.20 18.02 -20.85
C GLY A 27 12.82 19.08 -19.95
N VAL A 28 13.18 18.83 -18.69
CA VAL A 28 13.90 19.83 -17.86
C VAL A 28 15.21 19.24 -17.34
N SER A 29 16.33 19.77 -17.84
CA SER A 29 17.68 19.22 -17.76
C SER A 29 18.61 19.91 -16.73
N ASP A 30 18.08 20.77 -15.85
CA ASP A 30 18.96 21.59 -14.99
C ASP A 30 19.00 21.13 -13.53
N ASN A 31 20.03 20.32 -13.23
CA ASN A 31 20.36 19.81 -11.89
C ASN A 31 20.54 20.89 -10.81
N LYS A 32 20.89 22.13 -11.19
CA LYS A 32 21.07 23.25 -10.24
C LYS A 32 19.74 23.75 -9.64
N ILE A 33 18.67 23.76 -10.43
CA ILE A 33 17.32 24.16 -9.99
C ILE A 33 16.73 23.09 -9.06
N ILE A 34 17.00 21.82 -9.36
CA ILE A 34 16.57 20.68 -8.54
C ILE A 34 17.25 20.72 -7.16
N ALA A 35 18.53 21.10 -7.10
CA ALA A 35 19.26 21.23 -5.84
C ALA A 35 18.73 22.38 -4.96
N SER A 36 18.40 23.53 -5.56
CA SER A 36 17.90 24.71 -4.82
C SER A 36 16.46 24.57 -4.33
N LEU A 37 15.63 23.75 -4.99
CA LEU A 37 14.25 23.44 -4.58
C LEU A 37 14.16 22.30 -3.55
N SER A 38 15.21 21.50 -3.40
CA SER A 38 15.24 20.37 -2.45
C SER A 38 14.94 20.71 -0.97
N PRO A 39 15.30 21.87 -0.40
CA PRO A 39 14.89 22.26 0.95
C PRO A 39 13.45 22.73 1.05
N LEU A 40 12.87 23.18 -0.07
CA LEU A 40 11.50 23.69 -0.13
C LEU A 40 10.48 22.60 -0.49
N LEU A 41 10.93 21.46 -1.00
CA LEU A 41 10.08 20.32 -1.37
C LEU A 41 9.12 19.84 -0.27
N PRO A 42 9.46 19.79 1.05
CA PRO A 42 8.50 19.41 2.08
C PRO A 42 7.35 20.43 2.19
N LEU A 43 7.68 21.72 2.08
CA LEU A 43 6.71 22.81 2.10
C LEU A 43 5.83 22.80 0.84
N LEU A 44 6.43 22.51 -0.31
CA LEU A 44 5.76 22.36 -1.60
C LEU A 44 4.85 21.13 -1.65
N LEU A 45 5.26 20.03 -1.00
CA LEU A 45 4.42 18.84 -0.84
C LEU A 45 3.24 19.16 0.07
N LEU A 46 3.44 19.88 1.19
CA LEU A 46 2.38 20.31 2.12
C LEU A 46 1.42 21.36 1.54
N LEU A 47 1.82 22.07 0.50
CA LEU A 47 1.04 23.16 -0.13
C LEU A 47 -0.35 22.73 -0.62
N PRO A 48 -0.54 21.56 -1.26
CA PRO A 48 -1.86 21.03 -1.59
C PRO A 48 -2.62 20.40 -0.41
N LEU A 49 -2.01 20.20 0.77
CA LEU A 49 -2.64 19.51 1.92
C LEU A 49 -4.00 20.14 2.32
N PRO A 50 -4.16 21.48 2.44
CA PRO A 50 -5.44 22.06 2.83
C PRO A 50 -6.54 21.82 1.78
N PHE A 51 -6.18 21.84 0.50
CA PHE A 51 -7.11 21.59 -0.62
C PHE A 51 -7.48 20.10 -0.73
N LEU A 52 -6.51 19.21 -0.49
CA LEU A 52 -6.73 17.76 -0.37
C LEU A 52 -7.66 17.39 0.79
N LEU A 53 -7.63 18.15 1.88
CA LEU A 53 -8.49 17.92 3.05
C LEU A 53 -9.91 18.46 2.83
N THR A 54 -10.10 19.50 2.03
CA THR A 54 -11.42 20.12 1.79
C THR A 54 -12.17 19.58 0.58
N SER A 55 -11.47 19.00 -0.41
CA SER A 55 -12.05 18.67 -1.72
C SER A 55 -12.26 17.18 -1.98
N PHE A 56 -11.81 16.29 -1.09
CA PHE A 56 -11.87 14.85 -1.33
C PHE A 56 -12.99 14.19 -0.54
N THR A 57 -14.09 13.95 -1.23
CA THR A 57 -15.14 13.00 -0.84
C THR A 57 -14.68 11.55 -0.90
N ASP A 58 -13.61 11.25 -1.65
CA ASP A 58 -13.05 9.90 -1.83
C ASP A 58 -11.73 9.71 -1.05
N SER A 59 -11.78 8.83 -0.04
CA SER A 59 -10.69 8.52 0.90
C SER A 59 -9.37 7.98 0.29
N HIS A 60 -9.34 7.66 -1.00
CA HIS A 60 -8.21 7.00 -1.65
C HIS A 60 -7.04 7.95 -1.95
N HIS A 61 -7.33 9.20 -2.32
CA HIS A 61 -6.30 10.15 -2.77
C HIS A 61 -5.49 10.75 -1.61
N LEU A 62 -6.08 10.89 -0.43
CA LEU A 62 -5.35 11.28 0.79
C LEU A 62 -4.31 10.23 1.19
N LEU A 63 -4.62 8.95 0.97
CA LEU A 63 -3.72 7.85 1.29
C LEU A 63 -2.50 7.83 0.36
N ASP A 64 -2.74 8.00 -0.95
CA ASP A 64 -1.67 8.11 -1.95
C ASP A 64 -0.76 9.31 -1.69
N TYR A 65 -1.34 10.42 -1.23
CA TYR A 65 -0.58 11.60 -0.82
C TYR A 65 0.22 11.37 0.47
N LEU A 66 -0.34 10.71 1.48
CA LEU A 66 0.38 10.31 2.70
C LEU A 66 1.52 9.34 2.40
N ILE A 67 1.31 8.41 1.45
CA ILE A 67 2.34 7.52 0.91
C ILE A 67 3.49 8.33 0.31
N LEU A 68 3.19 9.30 -0.56
CA LEU A 68 4.20 10.15 -1.20
C LEU A 68 4.96 10.98 -0.16
N LEU A 69 4.26 11.48 0.85
CA LEU A 69 4.84 12.27 1.93
C LEU A 69 5.76 11.41 2.81
N LEU A 70 5.28 10.24 3.27
CA LEU A 70 6.09 9.25 3.99
C LEU A 70 7.31 8.82 3.17
N HIS A 71 7.14 8.53 1.88
CA HIS A 71 8.23 8.17 0.99
C HIS A 71 9.25 9.31 0.88
N TYR A 72 8.80 10.54 0.64
CA TYR A 72 9.67 11.72 0.57
C TYR A 72 10.46 11.94 1.86
N TYR A 73 9.79 11.93 3.02
CA TYR A 73 10.47 12.11 4.30
C TYR A 73 11.40 10.93 4.62
N SER A 74 11.05 9.71 4.23
CA SER A 74 11.91 8.54 4.41
C SER A 74 13.22 8.63 3.59
N LEU A 75 13.18 9.22 2.40
CA LEU A 75 14.38 9.48 1.60
C LEU A 75 15.28 10.54 2.25
N ARG A 76 14.71 11.45 3.05
CA ARG A 76 15.43 12.59 3.64
C ARG A 76 15.94 12.32 5.06
N LEU A 77 15.18 11.58 5.84
CA LEU A 77 15.50 11.21 7.22
C LEU A 77 16.37 9.92 7.29
N GLY A 78 16.56 9.24 6.16
CA GLY A 78 17.42 8.07 6.01
C GLY A 78 16.62 6.77 5.83
N SER A 79 17.24 5.81 5.14
CA SER A 79 16.69 4.47 4.84
C SER A 79 16.29 3.66 6.08
N SER A 80 16.66 4.10 7.29
CA SER A 80 16.22 3.50 8.56
C SER A 80 14.71 3.62 8.80
N LEU A 81 14.01 4.54 8.13
CA LEU A 81 12.55 4.68 8.27
C LEU A 81 11.76 3.88 7.25
N GLN A 82 12.41 3.37 6.20
CA GLN A 82 11.71 2.60 5.16
C GLN A 82 11.52 1.15 5.64
N PRO A 83 10.34 0.55 5.40
CA PRO A 83 10.13 -0.87 5.63
C PRO A 83 10.96 -1.72 4.65
N ILE A 84 11.20 -2.97 5.03
CA ILE A 84 11.68 -4.00 4.11
C ILE A 84 10.50 -4.80 3.58
N GLY A 85 10.39 -4.91 2.26
CA GLY A 85 9.40 -5.76 1.61
C GLY A 85 9.92 -7.20 1.54
N LEU A 86 9.15 -8.16 2.01
CA LEU A 86 9.38 -9.58 1.81
C LEU A 86 8.41 -10.07 0.73
N THR A 87 8.93 -10.67 -0.33
CA THR A 87 8.12 -11.21 -1.42
C THR A 87 8.67 -12.55 -1.91
N GLY A 88 7.89 -13.29 -2.69
CA GLY A 88 8.22 -14.63 -3.15
C GLY A 88 7.01 -15.29 -3.79
N SER A 89 7.24 -16.09 -4.84
CA SER A 89 6.16 -16.81 -5.50
C SER A 89 5.60 -17.93 -4.63
N ILE A 90 4.49 -18.54 -5.06
CA ILE A 90 3.88 -19.69 -4.38
C ILE A 90 4.94 -20.80 -4.20
N ALA A 91 4.92 -21.47 -3.05
CA ALA A 91 5.81 -22.58 -2.71
C ALA A 91 7.32 -22.27 -2.69
N THR A 92 7.73 -21.01 -2.50
CA THR A 92 9.17 -20.68 -2.35
C THR A 92 9.68 -20.69 -0.90
N GLY A 93 8.83 -21.01 0.08
CA GLY A 93 9.21 -21.00 1.50
C GLY A 93 9.20 -19.61 2.15
N LYS A 94 8.55 -18.61 1.55
CA LYS A 94 8.39 -17.26 2.13
C LYS A 94 7.83 -17.28 3.55
N SER A 95 6.84 -18.14 3.83
CA SER A 95 6.27 -18.31 5.17
C SER A 95 7.27 -18.83 6.20
N THR A 96 8.24 -19.65 5.78
CA THR A 96 9.33 -20.12 6.64
C THR A 96 10.25 -18.96 7.01
N VAL A 97 10.62 -18.14 6.02
CA VAL A 97 11.44 -16.94 6.25
C VAL A 97 10.71 -15.94 7.15
N SER A 98 9.42 -15.68 6.91
CA SER A 98 8.64 -14.76 7.75
C SER A 98 8.49 -15.29 9.18
N THR A 99 8.35 -16.60 9.36
CA THR A 99 8.32 -17.23 10.69
C THR A 99 9.65 -17.05 11.40
N MET A 100 10.77 -17.33 10.74
CA MET A 100 12.11 -17.17 11.30
C MET A 100 12.39 -15.72 11.71
N LEU A 101 12.01 -14.74 10.87
CA LEU A 101 12.13 -13.32 11.19
C LEU A 101 11.36 -12.94 12.47
N ARG A 102 10.14 -13.48 12.65
CA ARG A 102 9.35 -13.24 13.87
C ARG A 102 9.92 -13.96 15.10
N SER A 103 10.19 -15.26 14.99
CA SER A 103 10.49 -16.10 16.16
C SER A 103 11.95 -16.02 16.58
N THR A 104 12.89 -16.01 15.63
CA THR A 104 14.33 -16.04 15.90
C THR A 104 14.91 -14.64 16.06
N TYR A 105 14.47 -13.69 15.23
CA TYR A 105 15.04 -12.33 15.19
C TYR A 105 14.15 -11.26 15.82
N SER A 106 13.00 -11.67 16.38
CA SER A 106 12.02 -10.79 17.02
C SER A 106 11.64 -9.58 16.16
N GLN A 107 11.62 -9.75 14.84
CA GLN A 107 11.31 -8.67 13.91
C GLN A 107 9.80 -8.51 13.75
N PRO A 108 9.28 -7.26 13.80
CA PRO A 108 7.88 -7.00 13.50
C PRO A 108 7.62 -7.19 12.00
N ILE A 109 6.60 -7.99 11.67
CA ILE A 109 6.17 -8.23 10.29
C ILE A 109 4.70 -7.84 10.14
N VAL A 110 4.45 -6.90 9.24
CA VAL A 110 3.12 -6.55 8.74
C VAL A 110 2.74 -7.55 7.65
N ASP A 111 1.75 -8.38 7.93
CA ASP A 111 1.31 -9.46 7.05
C ASP A 111 0.13 -9.01 6.19
N VAL A 112 0.36 -8.76 4.90
CA VAL A 112 -0.68 -8.21 4.02
C VAL A 112 -1.79 -9.23 3.75
N ASP A 113 -1.48 -10.53 3.72
CA ASP A 113 -2.50 -11.57 3.56
C ASP A 113 -3.39 -11.66 4.80
N SER A 114 -2.79 -11.62 5.99
CA SER A 114 -3.54 -11.55 7.25
C SER A 114 -4.42 -10.31 7.32
N ILE A 115 -3.94 -9.16 6.84
CA ILE A 115 -4.73 -7.92 6.75
C ILE A 115 -5.88 -8.09 5.76
N ALA A 116 -5.64 -8.64 4.56
CA ALA A 116 -6.69 -8.87 3.56
C ALA A 116 -7.80 -9.77 4.11
N HIS A 117 -7.45 -10.68 5.00
CA HIS A 117 -8.38 -11.53 5.73
C HIS A 117 -9.11 -10.80 6.86
N SER A 118 -8.40 -10.03 7.68
CA SER A 118 -8.97 -9.37 8.85
C SER A 118 -9.96 -8.27 8.48
N ILE A 119 -9.74 -7.55 7.37
CA ILE A 119 -10.67 -6.51 6.92
C ILE A 119 -12.04 -7.07 6.54
N LEU A 120 -12.14 -8.35 6.21
CA LEU A 120 -13.42 -9.00 5.88
C LEU A 120 -14.20 -9.43 7.13
N LEU A 121 -13.65 -9.26 8.33
CA LEU A 121 -14.35 -9.56 9.57
C LEU A 121 -15.39 -8.46 9.88
N PRO A 122 -16.60 -8.81 10.37
CA PRO A 122 -17.63 -7.83 10.70
C PRO A 122 -17.19 -6.78 11.73
N SER A 123 -16.34 -7.19 12.68
CA SER A 123 -15.86 -6.35 13.79
C SER A 123 -14.66 -5.48 13.44
N HIS A 124 -14.10 -5.58 12.22
CA HIS A 124 -12.90 -4.86 11.88
C HIS A 124 -13.20 -3.35 11.73
N PRO A 125 -12.54 -2.45 12.48
CA PRO A 125 -12.89 -1.02 12.51
C PRO A 125 -12.66 -0.30 11.17
N LEU A 126 -11.71 -0.80 10.37
CA LEU A 126 -11.45 -0.33 9.00
C LEU A 126 -11.90 -1.38 7.96
N GLY A 127 -12.88 -2.20 8.31
CA GLY A 127 -13.28 -3.38 7.56
C GLY A 127 -13.95 -3.10 6.23
N ALA A 128 -13.86 -4.06 5.33
CA ALA A 128 -14.55 -4.13 4.04
C ALA A 128 -15.87 -4.91 4.11
N TYR A 129 -16.18 -5.56 5.23
CA TYR A 129 -17.31 -6.48 5.37
C TYR A 129 -18.63 -5.92 4.80
N ALA A 130 -19.12 -4.77 5.29
CA ALA A 130 -20.41 -4.23 4.88
C ALA A 130 -20.49 -3.88 3.38
N GLU A 131 -19.43 -3.27 2.83
CA GLU A 131 -19.36 -2.93 1.40
C GLU A 131 -19.28 -4.18 0.52
N VAL A 132 -18.56 -5.21 0.96
CA VAL A 132 -18.48 -6.49 0.24
C VAL A 132 -19.83 -7.21 0.27
N VAL A 133 -20.50 -7.30 1.42
CA VAL A 133 -21.84 -7.90 1.51
C VAL A 133 -22.86 -7.12 0.68
N SER A 134 -22.77 -5.79 0.65
CA SER A 134 -23.63 -4.97 -0.20
C SER A 134 -23.41 -5.22 -1.69
N ALA A 135 -22.16 -5.42 -2.13
CA ALA A 135 -21.83 -5.61 -3.54
C ALA A 135 -22.07 -7.05 -4.04
N PHE A 136 -21.92 -8.05 -3.16
CA PHE A 136 -21.98 -9.48 -3.53
C PHE A 136 -23.23 -10.19 -3.01
N GLY A 137 -24.04 -9.52 -2.18
CA GLY A 137 -25.23 -10.07 -1.55
C GLY A 137 -24.93 -10.95 -0.34
N THR A 138 -25.98 -11.49 0.28
CA THR A 138 -25.87 -12.37 1.46
C THR A 138 -25.46 -13.80 1.11
N GLY A 139 -25.45 -14.18 -0.18
CA GLY A 139 -25.05 -15.52 -0.63
C GLY A 139 -23.57 -15.85 -0.42
N ILE A 140 -22.74 -14.86 -0.07
CA ILE A 140 -21.33 -15.07 0.32
C ILE A 140 -21.14 -15.20 1.83
N LEU A 141 -22.22 -15.23 2.62
CA LEU A 141 -22.17 -15.36 4.07
C LEU A 141 -22.25 -16.83 4.48
N SER A 142 -21.50 -17.18 5.52
CA SER A 142 -21.54 -18.50 6.13
C SER A 142 -22.90 -18.72 6.81
N SER A 143 -23.44 -19.94 6.74
CA SER A 143 -24.72 -20.33 7.35
C SER A 143 -24.72 -20.39 8.89
N GLY A 144 -23.73 -19.78 9.54
CA GLY A 144 -23.55 -19.79 10.99
C GLY A 144 -24.13 -18.55 11.69
N PRO A 145 -24.17 -18.55 13.04
CA PRO A 145 -24.72 -17.44 13.83
C PRO A 145 -23.93 -16.13 13.69
N SER A 146 -22.68 -16.21 13.22
CA SER A 146 -21.73 -15.09 13.20
C SER A 146 -21.80 -14.24 11.93
N SER A 147 -22.62 -14.60 10.93
CA SER A 147 -22.77 -13.90 9.64
C SER A 147 -21.42 -13.43 9.07
N THR A 148 -20.46 -14.34 8.94
CA THR A 148 -19.11 -14.05 8.43
C THR A 148 -19.04 -14.37 6.94
N ILE A 149 -18.18 -13.65 6.20
CA ILE A 149 -17.94 -13.95 4.78
C ILE A 149 -17.30 -15.34 4.65
N ASP A 150 -17.96 -16.23 3.91
CA ASP A 150 -17.39 -17.49 3.44
C ASP A 150 -16.45 -17.21 2.26
N ARG A 151 -15.16 -17.45 2.50
CA ARG A 151 -14.10 -17.22 1.51
C ARG A 151 -14.20 -18.18 0.33
N THR A 152 -14.72 -19.39 0.54
CA THR A 152 -14.89 -20.38 -0.52
C THR A 152 -15.99 -19.93 -1.45
N ALA A 153 -17.13 -19.48 -0.90
CA ALA A 153 -18.24 -18.91 -1.65
C ALA A 153 -17.83 -17.62 -2.39
N LEU A 154 -17.20 -16.67 -1.69
CA LEU A 154 -16.70 -15.43 -2.30
C LEU A 154 -15.66 -15.72 -3.40
N GLY A 155 -14.75 -16.66 -3.13
CA GLY A 155 -13.73 -17.15 -4.06
C GLY A 155 -14.35 -17.68 -5.35
N ALA A 156 -15.32 -18.59 -5.26
CA ALA A 156 -16.01 -19.15 -6.41
C ALA A 156 -16.62 -18.06 -7.31
N VAL A 157 -17.17 -17.01 -6.71
CA VAL A 157 -17.76 -15.87 -7.43
C VAL A 157 -16.71 -15.01 -8.14
N ILE A 158 -15.58 -14.70 -7.48
CA ILE A 158 -14.54 -13.82 -8.07
C ILE A 158 -13.57 -14.55 -9.00
N PHE A 159 -13.44 -15.87 -8.87
CA PHE A 159 -12.63 -16.68 -9.77
C PHE A 159 -13.33 -16.93 -11.10
N SER A 160 -14.66 -17.08 -11.09
CA SER A 160 -15.47 -17.24 -12.30
C SER A 160 -15.71 -15.95 -13.08
N ASP A 161 -15.68 -14.78 -12.43
CA ASP A 161 -15.99 -13.49 -13.06
C ASP A 161 -14.94 -12.42 -12.77
N ALA A 162 -14.20 -12.02 -13.81
CA ALA A 162 -13.18 -10.99 -13.73
C ALA A 162 -13.73 -9.60 -13.40
N SER A 163 -14.98 -9.29 -13.76
CA SER A 163 -15.62 -8.02 -13.42
C SER A 163 -15.89 -7.92 -11.92
N LYS A 164 -16.42 -9.01 -11.33
CA LYS A 164 -16.62 -9.13 -9.88
C LYS A 164 -15.31 -9.09 -9.11
N ARG A 165 -14.26 -9.72 -9.62
CA ARG A 165 -12.91 -9.59 -9.03
C ARG A 165 -12.44 -8.14 -8.96
N ARG A 166 -12.67 -7.35 -10.01
CA ARG A 166 -12.32 -5.91 -10.02
C ARG A 166 -13.13 -5.13 -8.98
N VAL A 167 -14.41 -5.45 -8.81
CA VAL A 167 -15.26 -4.83 -7.77
C VAL A 167 -14.71 -5.13 -6.38
N LEU A 168 -14.40 -6.39 -6.09
CA LEU A 168 -13.81 -6.77 -4.80
C LEU A 168 -12.49 -6.03 -4.57
N ASN A 169 -11.60 -6.04 -5.55
CA ASN A 169 -10.29 -5.37 -5.46
C ASN A 169 -10.43 -3.86 -5.23
N LYS A 170 -11.42 -3.21 -5.87
CA LYS A 170 -11.68 -1.78 -5.68
C LYS A 170 -12.09 -1.46 -4.24
N ILE A 171 -12.87 -2.35 -3.60
CA ILE A 171 -13.30 -2.20 -2.21
C ILE A 171 -12.15 -2.52 -1.24
N THR A 172 -11.42 -3.61 -1.47
CA THR A 172 -10.45 -4.15 -0.50
C THR A 172 -9.08 -3.47 -0.58
N HIS A 173 -8.55 -3.21 -1.78
CA HIS A 173 -7.17 -2.70 -1.94
C HIS A 173 -6.89 -1.43 -1.13
N PRO A 174 -7.78 -0.41 -1.11
CA PRO A 174 -7.51 0.80 -0.36
C PRO A 174 -7.50 0.56 1.16
N LYS A 175 -8.36 -0.35 1.65
CA LYS A 175 -8.43 -0.72 3.06
C LYS A 175 -7.20 -1.51 3.48
N ILE A 176 -6.76 -2.46 2.65
CA ILE A 176 -5.51 -3.21 2.85
C ILE A 176 -4.32 -2.25 2.93
N ARG A 177 -4.20 -1.32 1.98
CA ARG A 177 -3.12 -0.31 1.95
C ARG A 177 -3.13 0.53 3.23
N ARG A 178 -4.31 0.97 3.70
CA ARG A 178 -4.43 1.75 4.93
C ARG A 178 -3.98 0.98 6.16
N CYS A 179 -4.42 -0.26 6.32
CA CYS A 179 -4.02 -1.12 7.42
C CYS A 179 -2.51 -1.44 7.38
N MET A 180 -1.96 -1.67 6.19
CA MET A 180 -0.53 -1.92 6.00
C MET A 180 0.31 -0.69 6.39
N LEU A 181 -0.04 0.51 5.90
CA LEU A 181 0.63 1.75 6.28
C LEU A 181 0.54 2.02 7.78
N TRP A 182 -0.63 1.76 8.37
CA TRP A 182 -0.76 1.87 9.81
C TRP A 182 0.16 0.86 10.51
N GLY A 183 0.18 -0.41 10.12
CA GLY A 183 1.13 -1.39 10.68
C GLY A 183 2.58 -0.92 10.62
N MET A 184 2.99 -0.32 9.50
CA MET A 184 4.32 0.26 9.31
C MET A 184 4.60 1.43 10.27
N VAL A 185 3.70 2.41 10.35
CA VAL A 185 3.84 3.58 11.21
C VAL A 185 3.78 3.17 12.68
N HIS A 186 2.93 2.22 13.06
CA HIS A 186 2.83 1.70 14.41
C HIS A 186 4.15 1.09 14.87
N GLY A 187 4.72 0.19 14.05
CA GLY A 187 6.01 -0.43 14.36
C GLY A 187 7.12 0.62 14.51
N LYS A 188 7.25 1.52 13.53
CA LYS A 188 8.34 2.50 13.53
C LYS A 188 8.21 3.60 14.57
N VAL A 189 7.06 4.28 14.59
CA VAL A 189 6.89 5.53 15.34
C VAL A 189 6.40 5.26 16.76
N VAL A 190 5.45 4.34 16.92
CA VAL A 190 4.84 4.08 18.23
C VAL A 190 5.67 3.11 19.04
N ARG A 191 6.16 2.03 18.41
CA ARG A 191 6.98 1.02 19.09
C ARG A 191 8.49 1.31 19.03
N GLY A 192 8.93 2.26 18.21
CA GLY A 192 10.35 2.61 18.09
C GLY A 192 11.19 1.53 17.40
N GLU A 193 10.56 0.66 16.62
CA GLU A 193 11.24 -0.48 15.99
C GLU A 193 12.26 0.02 14.97
N ARG A 194 13.50 -0.46 15.09
CA ARG A 194 14.57 -0.09 14.14
C ARG A 194 14.25 -0.53 12.72
N GLN A 195 13.53 -1.63 12.56
CA GLN A 195 13.16 -2.20 11.27
C GLN A 195 11.74 -2.75 11.32
N VAL A 196 11.00 -2.58 10.22
CA VAL A 196 9.68 -3.17 10.04
C VAL A 196 9.68 -3.91 8.72
N TRP A 197 9.26 -5.15 8.76
CA TRP A 197 9.11 -6.00 7.58
C TRP A 197 7.65 -5.98 7.15
N VAL A 198 7.42 -6.06 5.85
CA VAL A 198 6.07 -6.18 5.28
C VAL A 198 6.07 -7.35 4.33
N ASP A 199 5.25 -8.35 4.64
CA ASP A 199 5.07 -9.51 3.78
C ASP A 199 4.01 -9.19 2.71
N VAL A 200 4.46 -9.09 1.45
CA VAL A 200 3.63 -8.73 0.29
C VAL A 200 3.82 -9.77 -0.83
N PRO A 201 2.89 -10.73 -0.99
CA PRO A 201 3.02 -11.78 -2.02
C PRO A 201 2.98 -11.23 -3.45
N LEU A 202 2.14 -10.22 -3.69
CA LEU A 202 1.93 -9.60 -5.02
C LEU A 202 2.51 -8.19 -5.09
N LEU A 203 3.77 -8.07 -4.68
CA LEU A 203 4.45 -6.78 -4.54
C LEU A 203 4.62 -6.06 -5.88
N PHE A 204 4.98 -6.80 -6.94
CA PHE A 204 5.29 -6.23 -8.25
C PHE A 204 4.06 -6.05 -9.14
N GLU A 205 3.02 -6.82 -8.87
CA GLU A 205 1.72 -6.77 -9.54
C GLU A 205 0.89 -5.57 -9.08
N SER A 206 1.24 -4.99 -7.92
CA SER A 206 0.61 -3.80 -7.36
C SER A 206 1.35 -2.53 -7.79
N PRO A 207 0.80 -1.71 -8.71
CA PRO A 207 1.49 -0.54 -9.22
C PRO A 207 1.82 0.45 -8.11
N GLY A 208 3.06 0.94 -8.09
CA GLY A 208 3.54 1.93 -7.13
C GLY A 208 3.94 1.38 -5.76
N LEU A 209 3.56 0.13 -5.42
CA LEU A 209 3.78 -0.41 -4.09
C LEU A 209 5.27 -0.63 -3.77
N ARG A 210 6.06 -1.01 -4.78
CA ARG A 210 7.52 -1.18 -4.66
C ARG A 210 8.26 0.05 -4.12
N TYR A 211 7.75 1.25 -4.38
CA TYR A 211 8.42 2.48 -3.97
C TYR A 211 8.26 2.74 -2.46
N LEU A 212 7.35 2.08 -1.77
CA LEU A 212 7.24 2.19 -0.32
C LEU A 212 8.41 1.56 0.44
N PHE A 213 9.13 0.64 -0.21
CA PHE A 213 10.14 -0.17 0.44
C PHE A 213 11.55 0.38 0.16
N GLY A 214 12.37 0.40 1.20
CA GLY A 214 13.78 0.78 1.07
C GLY A 214 14.65 -0.37 0.59
N ALA A 215 14.24 -1.59 0.92
CA ALA A 215 14.83 -2.83 0.42
C ALA A 215 13.72 -3.84 0.17
N ILE A 216 13.92 -4.71 -0.82
CA ILE A 216 13.01 -5.82 -1.13
C ILE A 216 13.84 -7.11 -1.07
N VAL A 217 13.39 -8.05 -0.25
CA VAL A 217 13.94 -9.39 -0.13
C VAL A 217 13.02 -10.35 -0.89
N LEU A 218 13.58 -10.98 -1.93
CA LEU A 218 12.90 -12.01 -2.71
C LEU A 218 13.31 -13.40 -2.18
N VAL A 219 12.33 -14.17 -1.72
CA VAL A 219 12.50 -15.58 -1.40
C VAL A 219 12.21 -16.40 -2.65
N SER A 220 13.24 -17.09 -3.15
CA SER A 220 13.17 -17.89 -4.37
C SER A 220 13.72 -19.30 -4.15
N THR A 221 13.25 -20.24 -4.96
CA THR A 221 13.73 -21.62 -5.03
C THR A 221 13.83 -22.04 -6.50
N THR A 222 14.43 -23.18 -6.78
CA THR A 222 14.49 -23.75 -8.12
C THR A 222 13.12 -24.23 -8.58
N LYS A 223 12.86 -24.27 -9.89
CA LYS A 223 11.54 -24.67 -10.43
C LYS A 223 11.20 -26.13 -10.11
N GLU A 224 12.24 -26.96 -10.04
CA GLU A 224 12.15 -28.37 -9.70
C GLU A 224 11.59 -28.51 -8.28
N LEU A 225 12.18 -27.81 -7.33
CA LEU A 225 11.81 -27.86 -5.91
C LEU A 225 10.51 -27.11 -5.60
N GLN A 226 10.04 -26.23 -6.50
CA GLN A 226 8.74 -25.56 -6.39
C GLN A 226 7.55 -26.46 -6.79
N ARG A 227 7.81 -27.54 -7.52
CA ARG A 227 6.78 -28.45 -8.08
C ARG A 227 6.64 -29.77 -7.32
N GLU A 228 7.60 -30.09 -6.47
CA GLU A 228 7.52 -31.19 -5.49
C GLU A 228 6.44 -30.90 -4.43
#